data_AF-A0A535CIZ9-F1
#
_entry.id   AF-A0A535CIZ9-F1
#
_cell.length_a   1.000
_cell.length_b   1.000
_cell.length_c   1.000
_cell.angle_alpha   90.00
_cell.angle_beta   90.00
_cell.angle_gamma   90.00
#
_symmetry.space_group_name_H-M   'P 1'
#
loop_
_entity.id
_entity.type
_entity.pdbx_description
1 polymer ?
#
loop_
_entity_poly.entity_id
_entity_poly.type
_entity_poly.pdbx_seq_one_letter_code
_entity_poly.pdbx_strand_id
1 'polypeptide(L)'
;MRLRLQSLGRRQVIALLAAVVLPILGAGLLLQATQSHILIPLPTPGWQAGATECRRDAFAHVPRPDSLDVVSACATVTGTVRRVNVDPVKLEVDILVEPDRDNANYIDPGIQRFMIVKVLPTDQPSVTIPQVDEHASFFGAWVIDRRASAKGTRELYPAWLIRTSAQAPAAPARNILGLKLSAPASVEVGSPLRLSASVRSSTAPDARPLSESRVYLELQPSSGPVTRWVARITDTFGIATFNLASLEVPGTYTVWIHASKGRDYGTVQTEVQIKRR
;
A
#
# COMPACT_ATOMS: atom_id res chain seq x y z
N MET A 1 -62.14 37.92 -45.97
CA MET A 1 -62.07 39.28 -45.40
C MET A 1 -60.60 39.66 -45.29
N ARG A 2 -60.13 40.60 -46.13
CA ARG A 2 -58.74 41.07 -46.15
C ARG A 2 -58.51 41.99 -44.95
N LEU A 3 -57.37 41.83 -44.27
CA LEU A 3 -56.70 42.92 -43.55
C LEU A 3 -55.18 42.70 -43.67
N ARG A 4 -54.58 43.52 -44.54
CA ARG A 4 -53.16 43.88 -44.54
C ARG A 4 -52.96 45.03 -43.55
N LEU A 5 -51.69 45.33 -43.32
CA LEU A 5 -51.08 46.43 -42.54
C LEU A 5 -50.74 46.01 -41.09
N GLN A 6 -49.54 46.20 -40.58
CA GLN A 6 -48.47 47.15 -40.95
C GLN A 6 -47.10 46.61 -40.51
N SER A 7 -46.09 46.90 -41.32
CA SER A 7 -44.68 46.74 -41.01
C SER A 7 -44.29 47.59 -39.79
N LEU A 8 -43.81 46.94 -38.72
CA LEU A 8 -42.99 47.62 -37.71
C LEU A 8 -41.53 47.22 -37.89
N GLY A 9 -40.70 48.25 -38.02
CA GLY A 9 -39.28 48.15 -38.34
C GLY A 9 -38.48 47.42 -37.27
N ARG A 10 -37.57 46.58 -37.76
CA ARG A 10 -36.60 45.72 -37.05
C ARG A 10 -35.72 46.44 -36.01
N ARG A 11 -35.82 47.76 -35.86
CA ARG A 11 -35.05 48.58 -34.92
C ARG A 11 -35.83 49.01 -33.67
N GLN A 12 -37.15 48.81 -33.60
CA GLN A 12 -37.95 49.18 -32.41
C GLN A 12 -38.32 48.00 -31.50
N VAL A 13 -38.12 46.75 -31.94
CA VAL A 13 -38.30 45.55 -31.09
C VAL A 13 -37.09 45.31 -30.16
N ILE A 14 -35.92 45.87 -30.49
CA ILE A 14 -34.67 45.64 -29.74
C ILE A 14 -34.61 46.53 -28.47
N ALA A 15 -35.36 47.63 -28.40
CA ALA A 15 -35.32 48.54 -27.25
C ALA A 15 -36.22 48.16 -26.07
N LEU A 16 -37.18 47.23 -26.26
CA LEU A 16 -38.12 46.80 -25.21
C LEU A 16 -37.79 45.44 -24.56
N LEU A 17 -36.84 44.68 -25.12
CA LEU A 17 -36.32 43.45 -24.50
C LEU A 17 -35.11 43.70 -23.56
N ALA A 18 -34.55 44.92 -23.56
CA ALA A 18 -33.39 45.28 -22.76
C ALA A 18 -33.69 45.72 -21.31
N ALA A 19 -34.96 45.79 -20.89
CA ALA A 19 -35.35 46.32 -19.59
C ALA A 19 -36.03 45.32 -18.64
N VAL A 20 -36.19 44.03 -19.01
CA VAL A 20 -36.86 43.03 -18.15
C VAL A 20 -36.03 41.75 -17.92
N VAL A 21 -34.85 41.58 -18.54
CA VAL A 21 -34.00 40.38 -18.34
C VAL A 21 -32.76 40.64 -17.45
N LEU A 22 -32.59 41.87 -16.97
CA LEU A 22 -31.55 42.26 -16.01
C LEU A 22 -32.18 42.54 -14.64
N PRO A 23 -32.70 41.51 -13.94
CA PRO A 23 -32.04 41.13 -12.69
C PRO A 23 -32.17 39.62 -12.35
N ILE A 24 -31.95 38.69 -13.28
CA ILE A 24 -31.83 37.24 -12.95
C ILE A 24 -30.36 36.74 -13.02
N LEU A 25 -29.45 37.55 -13.57
CA LEU A 25 -28.01 37.23 -13.68
C LEU A 25 -27.15 37.71 -12.50
N GLY A 26 -27.75 38.09 -11.37
CA GLY A 26 -27.06 38.56 -10.15
C GLY A 26 -27.14 37.63 -8.94
N ALA A 27 -27.90 36.53 -9.00
CA ALA A 27 -28.11 35.63 -7.86
C ALA A 27 -27.69 34.16 -8.12
N GLY A 28 -27.27 33.83 -9.34
CA GLY A 28 -26.91 32.45 -9.73
C GLY A 28 -25.43 32.09 -9.61
N LEU A 29 -24.57 33.01 -9.17
CA LEU A 29 -23.11 32.87 -9.21
C LEU A 29 -22.46 32.84 -7.82
N LEU A 30 -23.11 32.26 -6.81
CA LEU A 30 -22.51 31.99 -5.49
C LEU A 30 -22.96 30.63 -4.89
N LEU A 31 -23.21 29.64 -5.75
CA LEU A 31 -23.40 28.23 -5.35
C LEU A 31 -22.25 27.36 -5.87
N GLN A 32 -21.01 27.84 -5.72
CA GLN A 32 -19.86 26.95 -5.55
C GLN A 32 -19.61 26.78 -4.04
N ALA A 33 -20.63 26.26 -3.35
CA ALA A 33 -20.40 25.63 -2.06
C ALA A 33 -19.66 24.33 -2.38
N THR A 34 -18.36 24.38 -2.13
CA THR A 34 -17.47 23.24 -1.96
C THR A 34 -18.27 22.01 -1.54
N GLN A 35 -18.38 21.02 -2.43
CA GLN A 35 -18.70 19.66 -2.03
C GLN A 35 -17.51 19.18 -1.21
N SER A 36 -17.47 19.61 0.06
CA SER A 36 -16.78 18.88 1.09
C SER A 36 -17.47 17.53 1.09
N HIS A 37 -16.83 16.52 0.51
CA HIS A 37 -17.16 15.14 0.86
C HIS A 37 -17.07 15.09 2.37
N ILE A 38 -18.23 15.09 3.03
CA ILE A 38 -18.33 14.74 4.43
C ILE A 38 -17.90 13.27 4.43
N LEU A 39 -16.61 13.04 4.63
CA LEU A 39 -16.12 11.79 5.15
C LEU A 39 -16.82 11.67 6.49
N ILE A 40 -17.97 11.01 6.51
CA ILE A 40 -18.58 10.57 7.76
C ILE A 40 -17.49 9.69 8.37
N PRO A 41 -16.86 10.10 9.49
CA PRO A 41 -15.88 9.25 10.11
C PRO A 41 -16.63 7.97 10.45
N LEU A 42 -16.23 6.86 9.81
CA LEU A 42 -16.71 5.55 10.22
C LEU A 42 -16.42 5.47 11.72
N PRO A 43 -17.39 5.08 12.55
CA PRO A 43 -17.15 4.94 13.98
C PRO A 43 -16.00 3.94 14.15
N THR A 44 -14.83 4.48 14.45
CA THR A 44 -13.64 3.70 14.78
C THR A 44 -13.99 3.00 16.09
N PRO A 45 -14.04 1.66 16.12
CA PRO A 45 -14.27 0.97 17.38
C PRO A 45 -13.17 1.39 18.35
N GLY A 46 -13.59 1.72 19.57
CA GLY A 46 -12.70 2.21 20.60
C GLY A 46 -11.57 1.21 20.83
N TRP A 47 -10.34 1.70 20.77
CA TRP A 47 -9.16 0.95 21.16
C TRP A 47 -9.31 0.46 22.60
N GLN A 48 -9.12 -0.84 22.81
CA GLN A 48 -8.97 -1.38 24.16
C GLN A 48 -7.55 -1.07 24.61
N ALA A 49 -7.44 -0.20 25.62
CA ALA A 49 -6.17 0.19 26.18
C ALA A 49 -5.45 -1.00 26.84
N GLY A 50 -4.33 -1.45 26.24
CA GLY A 50 -3.43 -2.43 26.88
C GLY A 50 -2.77 -3.49 26.00
N ALA A 51 -3.00 -3.55 24.68
CA ALA A 51 -2.44 -4.63 23.84
C ALA A 51 -1.56 -4.13 22.68
N THR A 52 -0.24 -4.09 22.89
CA THR A 52 0.83 -3.79 21.91
C THR A 52 0.99 -2.31 21.50
N GLU A 53 2.24 -1.83 21.46
CA GLU A 53 2.59 -0.50 20.97
C GLU A 53 2.39 -0.41 19.44
N CYS A 54 1.72 0.64 18.98
CA CYS A 54 1.55 0.91 17.56
C CYS A 54 2.91 1.15 16.89
N ARG A 55 3.03 0.75 15.62
CA ARG A 55 4.22 1.05 14.84
C ARG A 55 4.37 2.57 14.68
N ARG A 56 5.58 3.10 14.86
CA ARG A 56 5.86 4.54 14.65
C ARG A 56 5.55 5.01 13.24
N ASP A 57 5.98 4.23 12.24
CA ASP A 57 5.57 4.38 10.85
C ASP A 57 4.67 3.21 10.47
N ALA A 58 3.36 3.45 10.45
CA ALA A 58 2.37 2.42 10.15
C ALA A 58 2.52 1.81 8.75
N PHE A 59 3.14 2.53 7.80
CA PHE A 59 3.28 2.11 6.41
C PHE A 59 4.72 1.79 6.00
N ALA A 60 5.60 1.58 6.99
CA ALA A 60 6.96 1.13 6.74
C ALA A 60 6.94 -0.10 5.81
N HIS A 61 7.71 -0.03 4.71
CA HIS A 61 7.87 -1.08 3.70
C HIS A 61 6.64 -1.40 2.84
N VAL A 62 5.55 -0.61 2.93
CA VAL A 62 4.34 -0.83 2.14
C VAL A 62 4.56 -0.35 0.68
N PRO A 63 4.27 -1.19 -0.33
CA PRO A 63 4.23 -0.75 -1.71
C PRO A 63 3.11 0.26 -1.96
N ARG A 64 3.46 1.47 -2.44
CA ARG A 64 2.52 2.53 -2.81
C ARG A 64 1.53 2.90 -1.69
N PRO A 65 2.02 3.42 -0.57
CA PRO A 65 1.18 3.81 0.56
C PRO A 65 0.18 4.92 0.20
N ASP A 66 0.47 5.72 -0.84
CA ASP A 66 -0.39 6.76 -1.41
C ASP A 66 -1.73 6.22 -1.98
N SER A 67 -1.78 4.92 -2.29
CA SER A 67 -3.00 4.29 -2.78
C SER A 67 -3.98 3.87 -1.67
N LEU A 68 -3.57 3.98 -0.41
CA LEU A 68 -4.34 3.55 0.76
C LEU A 68 -4.95 4.76 1.46
N ASP A 69 -6.27 4.71 1.67
CA ASP A 69 -6.93 5.65 2.56
C ASP A 69 -6.88 5.13 4.00
N VAL A 70 -6.18 5.86 4.85
CA VAL A 70 -5.97 5.47 6.25
C VAL A 70 -7.22 5.76 7.06
N VAL A 71 -7.86 4.71 7.58
CA VAL A 71 -8.98 4.86 8.53
C VAL A 71 -8.43 4.93 9.96
N SER A 72 -7.51 4.03 10.28
CA SER A 72 -6.70 4.10 11.49
C SER A 72 -5.29 3.58 11.23
N ALA A 73 -4.28 4.33 11.67
CA ALA A 73 -2.88 3.90 11.59
C ALA A 73 -2.58 2.71 12.52
N CYS A 74 -3.48 2.38 13.44
CA CYS A 74 -3.32 1.28 14.38
C CYS A 74 -4.69 0.72 14.78
N ALA A 75 -4.92 -0.54 14.47
CA ALA A 75 -6.18 -1.23 14.68
C ALA A 75 -5.95 -2.70 15.04
N THR A 76 -6.94 -3.26 15.71
CA THR A 76 -6.97 -4.68 16.08
C THR A 76 -8.25 -5.31 15.56
N VAL A 77 -8.09 -6.35 14.76
CA VAL A 77 -9.20 -7.21 14.32
C VAL A 77 -9.00 -8.57 14.96
N THR A 78 -10.05 -9.11 15.57
CA THR A 78 -10.05 -10.49 16.06
C THR A 78 -11.06 -11.30 15.27
N GLY A 79 -10.73 -12.56 14.98
CA GLY A 79 -11.60 -13.43 14.22
C GLY A 79 -10.98 -14.78 13.87
N THR A 80 -11.72 -15.56 13.09
CA THR A 80 -11.31 -16.90 12.64
C THR A 80 -10.66 -16.83 11.26
N VAL A 81 -9.48 -17.44 11.12
CA VAL A 81 -8.78 -17.55 9.84
C VAL A 81 -9.53 -18.49 8.92
N ARG A 82 -9.84 -18.04 7.71
CA ARG A 82 -10.50 -18.86 6.67
C ARG A 82 -9.57 -19.23 5.53
N ARG A 83 -8.53 -18.46 5.30
CA ARG A 83 -7.53 -18.74 4.27
C ARG A 83 -6.22 -18.06 4.59
N VAL A 84 -5.12 -18.74 4.30
CA VAL A 84 -3.77 -18.17 4.28
C VAL A 84 -3.18 -18.45 2.92
N ASN A 85 -2.69 -17.43 2.24
CA ASN A 85 -2.02 -17.55 0.95
C ASN A 85 -0.79 -16.66 0.90
N VAL A 86 0.20 -17.04 0.10
CA VAL A 86 1.33 -16.16 -0.23
C VAL A 86 1.10 -15.62 -1.64
N ASP A 87 1.09 -14.30 -1.81
CA ASP A 87 1.06 -13.68 -3.14
C ASP A 87 2.33 -14.14 -3.90
N PRO A 88 2.22 -14.79 -5.06
CA PRO A 88 3.39 -15.36 -5.75
C PRO A 88 4.30 -14.29 -6.35
N VAL A 89 3.84 -13.03 -6.47
CA VAL A 89 4.57 -11.91 -7.07
C VAL A 89 5.14 -11.00 -5.99
N LYS A 90 4.33 -10.64 -5.00
CA LYS A 90 4.74 -9.76 -3.89
C LYS A 90 5.28 -10.54 -2.69
N LEU A 91 5.06 -11.84 -2.62
CA LEU A 91 5.44 -12.65 -1.46
C LEU A 91 4.85 -12.13 -0.13
N GLU A 92 3.85 -11.26 -0.17
CA GLU A 92 3.02 -10.86 0.96
C GLU A 92 2.21 -12.08 1.41
N VAL A 93 1.97 -12.22 2.71
CA VAL A 93 1.02 -13.21 3.20
C VAL A 93 -0.34 -12.55 3.30
N ASP A 94 -1.28 -13.05 2.51
CA ASP A 94 -2.69 -12.67 2.53
C ASP A 94 -3.46 -13.64 3.42
N ILE A 95 -4.11 -13.11 4.45
CA ILE A 95 -4.95 -13.88 5.38
C ILE A 95 -6.38 -13.36 5.26
N LEU A 96 -7.32 -14.26 4.95
CA LEU A 96 -8.74 -13.96 5.06
C LEU A 96 -9.22 -14.32 6.45
N VAL A 97 -9.81 -13.35 7.14
CA VAL A 97 -10.31 -13.49 8.51
C VAL A 97 -11.81 -13.23 8.50
N GLU A 98 -12.58 -14.15 9.05
CA GLU A 98 -13.97 -13.91 9.42
C GLU A 98 -13.97 -13.17 10.76
N PRO A 99 -14.29 -11.86 10.80
CA PRO A 99 -14.21 -11.09 12.03
C PRO A 99 -15.22 -11.59 13.06
N ASP A 100 -14.86 -11.50 14.33
CA ASP A 100 -15.81 -11.66 15.43
C ASP A 100 -16.93 -10.64 15.32
N ARG A 101 -18.07 -10.92 15.96
CA ARG A 101 -19.25 -10.05 15.93
C ARG A 101 -18.92 -8.61 16.35
N ASP A 102 -18.06 -8.44 17.34
CA ASP A 102 -17.65 -7.13 17.86
C ASP A 102 -16.70 -6.38 16.90
N ASN A 103 -16.12 -7.08 15.93
CA ASN A 103 -15.28 -6.54 14.87
C ASN A 103 -15.99 -6.47 13.51
N ALA A 104 -17.30 -6.75 13.45
CA ALA A 104 -18.04 -6.79 12.18
C ALA A 104 -18.04 -5.44 11.42
N ASN A 105 -17.85 -4.32 12.11
CA ASN A 105 -17.76 -2.98 11.53
C ASN A 105 -16.44 -2.68 10.81
N TYR A 106 -15.42 -3.53 10.95
CA TYR A 106 -14.15 -3.39 10.22
C TYR A 106 -14.26 -3.74 8.73
N ILE A 107 -15.33 -4.43 8.35
CA ILE A 107 -15.64 -4.77 6.96
C ILE A 107 -16.92 -4.08 6.51
N ASP A 108 -17.06 -3.94 5.19
CA ASP A 108 -18.32 -3.59 4.57
C ASP A 108 -18.89 -4.84 3.89
N PRO A 109 -19.95 -5.47 4.43
CA PRO A 109 -20.50 -6.73 3.90
C PRO A 109 -21.08 -6.57 2.48
N GLY A 110 -21.38 -5.35 2.04
CA GLY A 110 -21.78 -5.06 0.67
C GLY A 110 -20.61 -5.06 -0.33
N ILE A 111 -19.37 -5.14 0.15
CA ILE A 111 -18.14 -5.09 -0.65
C ILE A 111 -17.28 -6.34 -0.44
N GLN A 112 -17.11 -6.77 0.81
CA GLN A 112 -16.30 -7.94 1.15
C GLN A 112 -16.94 -8.73 2.30
N ARG A 113 -16.78 -10.05 2.25
CA ARG A 113 -17.24 -10.95 3.32
C ARG A 113 -16.23 -11.09 4.46
N PHE A 114 -14.94 -11.04 4.14
CA PHE A 114 -13.85 -11.31 5.08
C PHE A 114 -12.98 -10.06 5.23
N MET A 115 -12.38 -9.89 6.40
CA MET A 115 -11.26 -8.96 6.56
C MET A 115 -10.05 -9.54 5.81
N ILE A 116 -9.37 -8.70 5.04
CA ILE A 116 -8.11 -9.06 4.39
C ILE A 116 -6.98 -8.51 5.24
N VAL A 117 -6.14 -9.39 5.76
CA VAL A 117 -4.97 -9.04 6.55
C VAL A 117 -3.72 -9.35 5.73
N LYS A 118 -2.81 -8.38 5.59
CA LYS A 118 -1.61 -8.51 4.75
C LYS A 118 -0.34 -8.34 5.56
N VAL A 119 0.51 -9.38 5.60
CA VAL A 119 1.82 -9.33 6.27
C VAL A 119 2.93 -9.14 5.23
N LEU A 120 3.66 -8.03 5.34
CA LEU A 120 4.76 -7.71 4.45
C LEU A 120 5.92 -8.70 4.59
N PRO A 121 6.68 -8.98 3.52
CA PRO A 121 7.86 -9.84 3.58
C PRO A 121 8.88 -9.47 4.67
N THR A 122 9.02 -8.17 4.96
CA THR A 122 9.91 -7.65 6.01
C THR A 122 9.44 -7.99 7.43
N ASP A 123 8.13 -8.15 7.63
CA ASP A 123 7.52 -8.39 8.94
C ASP A 123 7.34 -9.89 9.22
N GLN A 124 7.24 -10.71 8.18
CA GLN A 124 7.05 -12.16 8.27
C GLN A 124 8.02 -12.90 9.21
N PRO A 125 9.33 -12.58 9.29
CA PRO A 125 10.25 -13.27 10.21
C PRO A 125 9.89 -13.13 11.69
N SER A 126 9.13 -12.08 12.04
CA SER A 126 8.70 -11.76 13.40
C SER A 126 7.23 -12.05 13.67
N VAL A 127 6.46 -12.46 12.66
CA VAL A 127 5.02 -12.69 12.77
C VAL A 127 4.72 -14.18 12.74
N THR A 128 3.98 -14.66 13.74
CA THR A 128 3.39 -16.00 13.73
C THR A 128 2.19 -16.01 12.80
N ILE A 129 2.28 -16.73 11.68
CA ILE A 129 1.16 -16.87 10.74
C ILE A 129 0.24 -17.99 11.25
N PRO A 130 -1.03 -17.69 11.62
CA PRO A 130 -1.96 -18.68 12.15
C PRO A 130 -2.40 -19.67 11.06
N GLN A 131 -2.84 -20.85 11.47
CA GLN A 131 -3.42 -21.87 10.59
C GLN A 131 -4.87 -21.53 10.22
N VAL A 132 -5.37 -22.19 9.17
CA VAL A 132 -6.80 -22.12 8.83
C VAL A 132 -7.64 -22.67 9.98
N ASP A 133 -8.78 -22.03 10.23
CA ASP A 133 -9.73 -22.25 11.34
C ASP A 133 -9.23 -21.87 12.74
N GLU A 134 -8.02 -21.33 12.85
CA GLU A 134 -7.50 -20.77 14.09
C GLU A 134 -8.14 -19.41 14.39
N HIS A 135 -8.44 -19.15 15.67
CA HIS A 135 -8.88 -17.84 16.15
C HIS A 135 -7.68 -17.02 16.61
N ALA A 136 -7.57 -15.79 16.11
CA ALA A 136 -6.41 -14.94 16.34
C ALA A 136 -6.78 -13.45 16.36
N SER A 137 -5.92 -12.65 17.00
CA SER A 137 -5.95 -11.19 16.96
C SER A 137 -4.85 -10.66 16.05
N PHE A 138 -5.23 -9.79 15.12
CA PHE A 138 -4.38 -9.21 14.09
C PHE A 138 -4.21 -7.72 14.37
N PHE A 139 -2.97 -7.24 14.35
CA PHE A 139 -2.61 -5.86 14.65
C PHE A 139 -1.94 -5.23 13.43
N GLY A 140 -2.48 -4.09 12.99
CA GLY A 140 -2.01 -3.44 11.78
C GLY A 140 -2.69 -2.10 11.50
N ALA A 141 -2.41 -1.52 10.35
CA ALA A 141 -3.10 -0.31 9.88
C ALA A 141 -4.42 -0.70 9.21
N TRP A 142 -5.54 -0.09 9.62
CA TRP A 142 -6.83 -0.28 8.97
C TRP A 142 -7.01 0.74 7.87
N VAL A 143 -7.10 0.25 6.64
CA VAL A 143 -7.09 1.06 5.43
C VAL A 143 -8.20 0.67 4.47
N ILE A 144 -8.48 1.57 3.53
CA ILE A 144 -9.26 1.29 2.34
C ILE A 144 -8.31 1.29 1.13
N ASP A 145 -8.11 0.13 0.51
CA ASP A 145 -7.36 0.00 -0.75
C ASP A 145 -8.29 0.32 -1.93
N ARG A 146 -8.11 1.52 -2.50
CA ARG A 146 -8.88 2.01 -3.66
C ARG A 146 -8.55 1.26 -4.95
N ARG A 147 -7.42 0.58 -5.03
CA ARG A 147 -7.00 -0.17 -6.23
C ARG A 147 -7.58 -1.58 -6.26
N ALA A 148 -7.97 -2.11 -5.10
CA ALA A 148 -8.52 -3.45 -5.00
C ALA A 148 -9.94 -3.57 -5.56
N SER A 149 -10.76 -2.51 -5.48
CA SER A 149 -12.10 -2.49 -6.07
C SER A 149 -12.61 -1.05 -6.28
N ALA A 150 -13.59 -0.87 -7.17
CA ALA A 150 -14.21 0.44 -7.43
C ALA A 150 -14.85 1.09 -6.19
N LYS A 151 -15.23 0.28 -5.19
CA LYS A 151 -15.81 0.75 -3.92
C LYS A 151 -14.81 0.77 -2.75
N GLY A 152 -13.55 0.43 -3.03
CA GLY A 152 -12.47 0.30 -2.04
C GLY A 152 -12.64 -0.92 -1.13
N THR A 153 -11.58 -1.71 -0.98
CA THR A 153 -11.58 -2.88 -0.08
C THR A 153 -10.99 -2.49 1.26
N ARG A 154 -11.60 -2.93 2.37
CA ARG A 154 -11.11 -2.69 3.74
C ARG A 154 -10.07 -3.75 4.08
N GLU A 155 -8.91 -3.30 4.50
CA GLU A 155 -7.79 -4.20 4.78
C GLU A 155 -7.09 -3.81 6.08
N LEU A 156 -6.49 -4.79 6.72
CA LEU A 156 -5.46 -4.57 7.73
C LEU A 156 -4.09 -4.71 7.03
N TYR A 157 -3.53 -3.58 6.58
CA TYR A 157 -2.35 -3.55 5.72
C TYR A 157 -1.44 -2.34 6.02
N PRO A 158 -0.21 -2.58 6.52
CA PRO A 158 0.38 -3.86 6.88
C PRO A 158 -0.11 -4.35 8.24
N ALA A 159 -0.11 -5.67 8.41
CA ALA A 159 -0.19 -6.33 9.70
C ALA A 159 1.20 -6.74 10.17
N TRP A 160 1.63 -6.20 11.31
CA TRP A 160 2.98 -6.37 11.86
C TRP A 160 3.01 -7.25 13.10
N LEU A 161 1.85 -7.64 13.64
CA LEU A 161 1.76 -8.59 14.73
C LEU A 161 0.47 -9.41 14.61
N ILE A 162 0.58 -10.70 14.92
CA ILE A 162 -0.55 -11.59 15.07
C ILE A 162 -0.36 -12.36 16.39
N ARG A 163 -1.42 -12.43 17.19
CA ARG A 163 -1.47 -13.18 18.43
C ARG A 163 -2.49 -14.29 18.32
N THR A 164 -2.08 -15.48 18.74
CA THR A 164 -2.93 -16.65 18.80
C THR A 164 -2.60 -17.45 20.05
N SER A 165 -3.59 -18.16 20.60
CA SER A 165 -3.41 -19.10 21.70
C SER A 165 -2.96 -20.48 21.25
N ALA A 166 -3.15 -20.84 19.97
CA ALA A 166 -2.82 -22.19 19.51
C ALA A 166 -1.33 -22.37 19.22
N GLN A 167 -0.59 -21.27 19.09
CA GLN A 167 0.84 -21.27 18.78
C GLN A 167 1.57 -20.35 19.76
N ALA A 168 2.73 -20.80 20.23
CA ALA A 168 3.61 -19.93 20.99
C ALA A 168 3.99 -18.69 20.13
N PRO A 169 4.20 -17.51 20.74
CA PRO A 169 4.70 -16.36 20.02
C PRO A 169 5.96 -16.71 19.24
N ALA A 170 6.10 -16.17 18.02
CA ALA A 170 7.30 -16.35 17.24
C ALA A 170 8.50 -15.94 18.09
N ALA A 171 9.52 -16.81 18.15
CA ALA A 171 10.80 -16.38 18.70
C ALA A 171 11.29 -15.16 17.90
N PRO A 172 12.05 -14.25 18.53
CA PRO A 172 12.53 -13.05 17.87
C PRO A 172 13.23 -13.35 16.54
N ALA A 173 12.96 -12.53 15.55
CA ALA A 173 13.64 -12.58 14.27
C ALA A 173 15.16 -12.39 14.47
N ARG A 174 15.98 -13.12 13.72
CA ARG A 174 17.43 -13.14 13.89
C ARG A 174 18.10 -12.42 12.72
N ASN A 175 18.77 -11.30 12.99
CA ASN A 175 19.53 -10.57 11.99
C ASN A 175 20.89 -11.24 11.78
N ILE A 176 20.91 -12.34 11.02
CA ILE A 176 22.12 -13.15 10.82
C ILE A 176 22.48 -13.30 9.36
N LEU A 177 21.56 -13.11 8.42
CA LEU A 177 21.83 -13.40 7.01
C LEU A 177 22.91 -12.47 6.46
N GLY A 178 23.86 -13.04 5.71
CA GLY A 178 24.84 -12.28 4.97
C GLY A 178 24.28 -11.88 3.61
N LEU A 179 24.19 -10.58 3.33
CA LEU A 179 23.72 -10.08 2.05
C LEU A 179 24.84 -9.36 1.30
N LYS A 180 24.91 -9.58 0.00
CA LYS A 180 25.73 -8.78 -0.92
C LYS A 180 24.86 -8.30 -2.07
N LEU A 181 24.87 -6.99 -2.31
CA LEU A 181 24.14 -6.35 -3.40
C LEU A 181 25.13 -5.97 -4.50
N SER A 182 24.85 -6.41 -5.73
CA SER A 182 25.51 -5.97 -6.95
C SER A 182 24.59 -5.01 -7.69
N ALA A 183 25.04 -3.76 -7.83
CA ALA A 183 24.30 -2.69 -8.49
C ALA A 183 25.25 -1.83 -9.33
N PRO A 184 24.79 -1.28 -10.47
CA PRO A 184 25.55 -0.26 -11.17
C PRO A 184 25.60 1.02 -10.33
N ALA A 185 26.75 1.70 -10.29
CA ALA A 185 26.88 2.98 -9.60
C ALA A 185 25.99 4.07 -10.24
N SER A 186 25.73 3.98 -11.55
CA SER A 186 24.81 4.87 -12.25
C SER A 186 24.19 4.24 -13.49
N VAL A 187 22.98 4.68 -13.84
CA VAL A 187 22.29 4.37 -15.09
C VAL A 187 21.69 5.63 -15.70
N GLU A 188 21.49 5.65 -17.02
CA GLU A 188 20.79 6.75 -17.69
C GLU A 188 19.27 6.66 -17.48
N VAL A 189 18.60 7.81 -17.50
CA VAL A 189 17.13 7.90 -17.61
C VAL A 189 16.66 7.08 -18.82
N GLY A 190 15.64 6.25 -18.61
CA GLY A 190 15.11 5.35 -19.63
C GLY A 190 15.85 4.00 -19.77
N SER A 191 17.08 3.87 -19.26
CA SER A 191 17.84 2.60 -19.31
C SER A 191 17.45 1.61 -18.19
N PRO A 192 17.33 0.29 -18.47
CA PRO A 192 16.97 -0.70 -17.46
C PRO A 192 17.95 -0.72 -16.27
N LEU A 193 17.41 -0.80 -15.05
CA LEU A 193 18.20 -0.97 -13.83
C LEU A 193 18.26 -2.46 -13.47
N ARG A 194 19.43 -3.08 -13.68
CA ARG A 194 19.69 -4.48 -13.37
C ARG A 194 20.48 -4.61 -12.09
N LEU A 195 19.99 -5.42 -11.16
CA LEU A 195 20.54 -5.60 -9.82
C LEU A 195 20.53 -7.09 -9.48
N SER A 196 21.46 -7.53 -8.63
CA SER A 196 21.36 -8.85 -8.02
C SER A 196 21.74 -8.83 -6.54
N ALA A 197 21.07 -9.67 -5.76
CA ALA A 197 21.35 -9.86 -4.35
C ALA A 197 21.75 -11.31 -4.09
N SER A 198 22.91 -11.52 -3.48
CA SER A 198 23.35 -12.82 -2.96
C SER A 198 22.96 -12.90 -1.49
N VAL A 199 22.31 -13.99 -1.11
CA VAL A 199 21.90 -14.30 0.27
C VAL A 199 22.66 -15.51 0.78
N ARG A 200 23.29 -15.36 1.95
CA ARG A 200 24.07 -16.40 2.62
C ARG A 200 23.61 -16.61 4.05
N SER A 201 23.88 -17.79 4.61
CA SER A 201 23.45 -18.18 5.96
C SER A 201 24.00 -17.29 7.07
N SER A 202 25.14 -16.64 6.83
CA SER A 202 25.73 -15.68 7.73
C SER A 202 26.63 -14.69 6.98
N THR A 203 27.19 -13.72 7.71
CA THR A 203 28.23 -12.80 7.20
C THR A 203 29.62 -13.44 7.12
N ALA A 204 29.78 -14.69 7.56
CA ALA A 204 31.06 -15.39 7.54
C ALA A 204 31.56 -15.62 6.10
N PRO A 205 32.89 -15.64 5.86
CA PRO A 205 33.44 -15.82 4.51
C PRO A 205 33.01 -17.13 3.82
N ASP A 206 32.88 -18.20 4.59
CA ASP A 206 32.52 -19.57 4.20
C ASP A 206 31.01 -19.85 4.30
N ALA A 207 30.20 -18.82 4.58
CA ALA A 207 28.76 -18.96 4.69
C ALA A 207 28.15 -19.54 3.40
N ARG A 208 27.33 -20.58 3.56
CA ARG A 208 26.65 -21.24 2.44
C ARG A 208 25.63 -20.31 1.78
N PRO A 209 25.46 -20.37 0.45
CA PRO A 209 24.34 -19.71 -0.22
C PRO A 209 23.00 -20.27 0.26
N LEU A 210 21.98 -19.42 0.32
CA LEU A 210 20.63 -19.83 0.70
C LEU A 210 19.66 -19.70 -0.48
N SER A 211 19.29 -20.84 -1.06
CA SER A 211 18.19 -20.92 -2.02
C SER A 211 16.85 -20.64 -1.37
N GLU A 212 15.83 -20.33 -2.18
CA GLU A 212 14.44 -20.11 -1.74
C GLU A 212 14.28 -19.09 -0.60
N SER A 213 15.21 -18.14 -0.51
CA SER A 213 15.10 -17.01 0.41
C SER A 213 14.20 -15.97 -0.24
N ARG A 214 13.27 -15.39 0.54
CA ARG A 214 12.44 -14.27 0.07
C ARG A 214 13.32 -13.03 0.08
N VAL A 215 13.45 -12.37 -1.06
CA VAL A 215 14.25 -11.14 -1.22
C VAL A 215 13.33 -10.05 -1.70
N TYR A 216 13.39 -8.93 -1.02
CA TYR A 216 12.55 -7.79 -1.23
C TYR A 216 13.43 -6.57 -1.50
N LEU A 217 13.07 -5.79 -2.51
CA LEU A 217 13.76 -4.60 -2.97
C LEU A 217 12.87 -3.37 -2.83
N GLU A 218 13.43 -2.33 -2.21
CA GLU A 218 12.90 -0.96 -2.24
C GLU A 218 13.84 -0.05 -3.00
N LEU A 219 13.27 0.79 -3.86
CA LEU A 219 13.99 1.88 -4.50
C LEU A 219 13.38 3.20 -4.04
N GLN A 220 14.15 3.98 -3.32
CA GLN A 220 13.69 5.24 -2.72
C GLN A 220 14.61 6.39 -3.17
N PRO A 221 14.06 7.53 -3.62
CA PRO A 221 14.86 8.74 -3.82
C PRO A 221 15.45 9.22 -2.49
N SER A 222 16.53 10.00 -2.53
CA SER A 222 17.16 10.57 -1.32
C SER A 222 16.20 11.33 -0.40
N SER A 223 15.10 11.84 -0.95
CA SER A 223 13.95 12.35 -0.21
C SER A 223 12.67 11.93 -0.93
N GLY A 224 11.73 11.33 -0.19
CA GLY A 224 10.43 10.92 -0.73
C GLY A 224 10.07 9.45 -0.45
N PRO A 225 8.87 9.01 -0.87
CA PRO A 225 8.38 7.66 -0.64
C PRO A 225 9.08 6.64 -1.55
N VAL A 226 8.90 5.35 -1.24
CA VAL A 226 9.35 4.24 -2.09
C VAL A 226 8.74 4.38 -3.49
N THR A 227 9.61 4.45 -4.51
CA THR A 227 9.21 4.64 -5.92
C THR A 227 9.08 3.34 -6.68
N ARG A 228 9.87 2.31 -6.31
CA ARG A 228 9.74 0.95 -6.83
C ARG A 228 9.87 -0.06 -5.71
N TRP A 229 9.11 -1.13 -5.86
CA TRP A 229 8.97 -2.20 -4.90
C TRP A 229 8.90 -3.51 -5.69
N VAL A 230 9.76 -4.48 -5.39
CA VAL A 230 9.75 -5.80 -6.04
C VAL A 230 10.19 -6.88 -5.06
N ALA A 231 9.52 -8.02 -5.05
CA ALA A 231 9.98 -9.22 -4.37
C ALA A 231 10.38 -10.34 -5.35
N ARG A 232 11.33 -11.17 -4.92
CA ARG A 232 11.89 -12.31 -5.64
C ARG A 232 12.24 -13.42 -4.66
N ILE A 233 12.43 -14.61 -5.20
CA ILE A 233 12.97 -15.76 -4.46
C ILE A 233 14.37 -16.03 -5.00
N THR A 234 15.33 -16.37 -4.14
CA THR A 234 16.67 -16.77 -4.58
C THR A 234 16.67 -18.12 -5.29
N ASP A 235 17.51 -18.25 -6.31
CA ASP A 235 17.79 -19.50 -7.00
C ASP A 235 18.63 -20.48 -6.14
N THR A 236 19.04 -21.60 -6.72
CA THR A 236 19.88 -22.62 -6.05
C THR A 236 21.25 -22.10 -5.60
N PHE A 237 21.74 -20.99 -6.17
CA PHE A 237 22.99 -20.34 -5.80
C PHE A 237 22.80 -19.22 -4.77
N GLY A 238 21.59 -19.04 -4.27
CA GLY A 238 21.26 -17.99 -3.31
C GLY A 238 21.21 -16.60 -3.94
N ILE A 239 20.97 -16.50 -5.25
CA ILE A 239 20.95 -15.24 -5.98
C ILE A 239 19.51 -14.88 -6.38
N ALA A 240 19.11 -13.64 -6.09
CA ALA A 240 17.90 -13.04 -6.61
C ALA A 240 18.28 -11.94 -7.61
N THR A 241 17.72 -11.99 -8.82
CA THR A 241 17.97 -10.99 -9.87
C THR A 241 16.75 -10.09 -10.08
N PHE A 242 17.00 -8.79 -10.17
CA PHE A 242 15.99 -7.76 -10.38
C PHE A 242 16.26 -7.04 -11.69
N ASN A 243 15.25 -7.00 -12.55
CA ASN A 243 15.26 -6.22 -13.79
C ASN A 243 14.15 -5.19 -13.69
N LEU A 244 14.51 -3.97 -13.26
CA LEU A 244 13.56 -2.89 -13.07
C LEU A 244 13.48 -2.04 -14.34
N ALA A 245 12.25 -1.67 -14.71
CA ALA A 245 12.04 -0.63 -15.71
C ALA A 245 12.67 0.68 -15.21
N SER A 246 13.24 1.44 -16.13
CA SER A 246 13.98 2.65 -15.79
C SER A 246 13.12 3.69 -15.09
N LEU A 247 13.78 4.54 -14.30
CA LEU A 247 13.15 5.71 -13.72
C LEU A 247 13.23 6.88 -14.72
N GLU A 248 12.15 7.65 -14.78
CA GLU A 248 12.04 8.82 -15.65
C GLU A 248 12.64 10.08 -15.00
N VAL A 249 12.79 10.05 -13.67
CA VAL A 249 13.28 11.19 -12.89
C VAL A 249 14.76 10.96 -12.56
N PRO A 250 15.67 11.88 -12.96
CA PRO A 250 17.06 11.80 -12.57
C PRO A 250 17.24 12.15 -11.09
N GLY A 251 18.24 11.55 -10.45
CA GLY A 251 18.53 11.76 -9.04
C GLY A 251 19.30 10.62 -8.41
N THR A 252 19.59 10.77 -7.11
CA THR A 252 20.19 9.72 -6.29
C THR A 252 19.09 8.89 -5.65
N TYR A 253 19.20 7.57 -5.79
CA TYR A 253 18.27 6.62 -5.22
C TYR A 253 19.00 5.63 -4.34
N THR A 254 18.44 5.35 -3.18
CA THR A 254 18.84 4.26 -2.31
C THR A 254 18.08 3.01 -2.71
N VAL A 255 18.83 1.94 -2.97
CA VAL A 255 18.31 0.59 -3.12
C VAL A 255 18.45 -0.11 -1.78
N TRP A 256 17.34 -0.47 -1.16
CA TRP A 256 17.33 -1.36 -0.01
C TRP A 256 17.00 -2.78 -0.46
N ILE A 257 17.74 -3.74 0.07
CA ILE A 257 17.44 -5.16 -0.04
C ILE A 257 17.20 -5.70 1.35
N HIS A 258 16.06 -6.36 1.52
CA HIS A 258 15.75 -7.17 2.69
C HIS A 258 15.65 -8.62 2.24
N ALA A 259 16.27 -9.54 2.96
CA ALA A 259 16.13 -10.96 2.70
C ALA A 259 15.64 -11.67 3.96
N SER A 260 14.84 -12.71 3.77
CA SER A 260 14.41 -13.59 4.86
C SER A 260 14.35 -15.05 4.43
N LYS A 261 14.65 -15.93 5.40
CA LYS A 261 14.43 -17.38 5.31
C LYS A 261 13.98 -17.89 6.67
N GLY A 262 12.68 -18.19 6.78
CA GLY A 262 12.06 -18.44 8.08
C GLY A 262 12.18 -17.19 8.97
N ARG A 263 12.80 -17.34 10.14
CA ARG A 263 13.01 -16.24 11.11
C ARG A 263 14.33 -15.49 10.91
N ASP A 264 15.19 -15.99 10.04
CA ASP A 264 16.46 -15.36 9.77
C ASP A 264 16.23 -14.27 8.74
N TYR A 265 16.77 -13.09 8.99
CA TYR A 265 16.70 -11.97 8.08
C TYR A 265 18.04 -11.24 7.98
N GLY A 266 18.12 -10.35 7.00
CA GLY A 266 19.21 -9.39 6.89
C GLY A 266 18.85 -8.29 5.89
N THR A 267 19.52 -7.16 6.01
CA THR A 267 19.30 -5.97 5.18
C THR A 267 20.63 -5.45 4.65
N VAL A 268 20.66 -5.01 3.40
CA VAL A 268 21.79 -4.28 2.81
C VAL A 268 21.25 -3.14 1.94
N GLN A 269 22.02 -2.07 1.79
CA GLN A 269 21.66 -0.97 0.92
C GLN A 269 22.83 -0.50 0.06
N THR A 270 22.52 0.17 -1.04
CA THR A 270 23.49 0.91 -1.86
C THR A 270 22.82 2.09 -2.55
N GLU A 271 23.61 3.00 -3.09
CA GLU A 271 23.11 4.13 -3.87
C GLU A 271 23.32 3.88 -5.37
N VAL A 272 22.35 4.32 -6.16
CA VAL A 272 22.41 4.33 -7.62
C VAL A 272 22.03 5.72 -8.12
N GLN A 273 22.86 6.27 -9.01
CA GLN A 273 22.57 7.55 -9.66
C GLN A 273 21.81 7.34 -10.97
N ILE A 274 20.63 7.95 -11.09
CA ILE A 274 19.89 8.05 -12.35
C ILE A 274 20.27 9.37 -13.00
N LYS A 275 21.03 9.30 -14.10
CA LYS A 275 21.58 10.48 -14.78
C LYS A 275 20.80 10.78 -16.05
N ARG A 276 20.67 12.06 -16.39
CA ARG A 276 20.28 12.43 -17.76
C ARG A 276 21.37 11.96 -18.72
N ARG A 277 20.97 11.65 -19.95
CA ARG A 277 21.89 11.42 -21.07
C ARG A 277 22.72 12.67 -21.33
#